data_AF-A0A7J3LZ31-F1
#
_entry.id   AF-A0A7J3LZ31-F1
#
_cell.length_a   1.000
_cell.length_b   1.000
_cell.length_c   1.000
_cell.angle_alpha   90.00
_cell.angle_beta   90.00
_cell.angle_gamma   90.00
#
_symmetry.space_group_name_H-M   'P 1'
#
loop_
_entity.id
_entity.type
_entity.pdbx_description
1 polymer ?
#
loop_
_entity_poly.entity_id
_entity_poly.type
_entity_poly.pdbx_seq_one_letter_code
_entity_poly.pdbx_strand_id
1 'polypeptide(L)'
;MSMEDKVEGYRRKLEKYEKVREAEARQISIKDILSKKILDVYLPDYGGYIRVAKLTYTELLDLRNQAKSNDELNYLIVWKAINKVDPSITIDDVREMPVDAFTAILMRIVTPFQRLGALLEEAGKLNS
;
A
#
# COMPACT_ATOMS: atom_id res chain seq x y z
N MET A 1 7.51 -42.04 -15.32
CA MET A 1 7.74 -40.62 -15.69
C MET A 1 9.10 -40.24 -15.18
N SER A 2 10.04 -39.95 -16.08
CA SER A 2 11.45 -39.75 -15.71
C SER A 2 11.65 -38.40 -15.01
N MET A 3 12.80 -38.24 -14.35
CA MET A 3 13.17 -36.96 -13.74
C MET A 3 13.29 -35.84 -14.80
N GLU A 4 13.71 -36.20 -16.01
CA GLU A 4 13.84 -35.30 -17.16
C GLU A 4 12.48 -34.83 -17.67
N ASP A 5 11.46 -35.72 -17.70
CA ASP A 5 10.08 -35.35 -18.08
C ASP A 5 9.49 -34.32 -17.10
N LYS A 6 9.82 -34.44 -15.80
CA LYS A 6 9.40 -33.49 -14.77
C LYS A 6 10.10 -32.14 -14.93
N VAL A 7 11.43 -32.14 -15.13
CA VAL A 7 12.23 -30.93 -15.32
C VAL A 7 11.77 -30.16 -16.55
N GLU A 8 11.51 -30.86 -17.65
CA GLU A 8 10.98 -30.27 -18.89
C GLU A 8 9.57 -29.69 -18.70
N GLY A 9 8.72 -30.40 -17.95
CA GLY A 9 7.39 -29.91 -17.57
C GLY A 9 7.43 -28.63 -16.72
N TYR A 10 8.38 -28.51 -15.79
CA TYR A 10 8.58 -27.29 -15.00
C TYR A 10 9.14 -26.15 -15.84
N ARG A 11 10.07 -26.42 -16.76
CA ARG A 11 10.66 -25.41 -17.66
C ARG A 11 9.61 -24.75 -18.54
N ARG A 12 8.72 -25.54 -19.13
CA ARG A 12 7.59 -25.03 -19.95
C ARG A 12 6.59 -24.22 -19.15
N LYS A 13 6.33 -24.59 -17.89
CA LYS A 13 5.48 -23.79 -17.00
C LYS A 13 6.13 -22.45 -16.67
N LEU A 14 7.44 -22.44 -16.41
CA LEU A 14 8.20 -21.22 -16.13
C LEU A 14 8.17 -20.27 -17.33
N GLU A 15 8.49 -20.76 -18.53
CA GLU A 15 8.45 -19.98 -19.78
C GLU A 15 7.06 -19.40 -20.05
N LYS A 16 6.00 -20.16 -19.77
CA LYS A 16 4.62 -19.69 -19.94
C LYS A 16 4.27 -18.59 -18.95
N TYR A 17 4.73 -18.72 -17.70
CA TYR A 17 4.56 -17.69 -16.67
C TYR A 17 5.35 -16.41 -17.00
N GLU A 18 6.58 -16.54 -17.52
CA GLU A 18 7.42 -15.42 -17.92
C GLU A 18 6.84 -14.68 -19.13
N LYS A 19 6.38 -15.41 -20.17
CA LYS A 19 5.71 -14.81 -21.33
C LYS A 19 4.40 -14.12 -20.96
N VAL A 20 3.63 -14.66 -20.02
CA VAL A 20 2.44 -13.97 -19.49
C VAL A 20 2.84 -12.71 -18.72
N ARG A 21 3.88 -12.77 -17.88
CA ARG A 21 4.40 -11.58 -17.18
C ARG A 21 4.92 -10.50 -18.11
N GLU A 22 5.66 -10.87 -19.16
CA GLU A 22 6.14 -9.92 -20.17
C GLU A 22 4.99 -9.34 -21.00
N ALA A 23 4.01 -10.16 -21.38
CA ALA A 23 2.81 -9.70 -22.09
C ALA A 23 1.90 -8.81 -21.21
N GLU A 24 1.93 -9.02 -19.89
CA GLU A 24 1.20 -8.21 -18.89
C GLU A 24 1.98 -6.98 -18.43
N ALA A 25 3.30 -6.94 -18.63
CA ALA A 25 4.16 -5.80 -18.34
C ALA A 25 3.93 -4.68 -19.36
N ARG A 26 2.75 -4.04 -19.26
CA ARG A 26 2.46 -2.82 -20.01
C ARG A 26 3.26 -1.68 -19.41
N GLN A 27 3.81 -0.83 -20.26
CA GLN A 27 4.36 0.45 -19.84
C GLN A 27 3.23 1.29 -19.21
N ILE A 28 3.29 1.49 -17.89
CA ILE A 28 2.32 2.32 -17.17
C ILE A 28 2.81 3.76 -17.23
N SER A 29 1.94 4.69 -17.64
CA SER A 29 2.29 6.11 -17.58
C SER A 29 2.11 6.67 -16.17
N ILE A 30 2.87 7.72 -15.82
CA ILE A 30 2.68 8.44 -14.55
C ILE A 30 1.24 8.96 -14.43
N LYS A 31 0.60 9.36 -15.54
CA LYS A 31 -0.79 9.81 -15.55
C LYS A 31 -1.77 8.72 -15.12
N ASP A 32 -1.51 7.46 -15.47
CA ASP A 32 -2.32 6.31 -15.04
C ASP A 32 -2.17 6.02 -13.55
N ILE A 33 -1.01 6.36 -12.96
CA ILE A 33 -0.78 6.26 -11.52
C ILE A 33 -1.53 7.39 -10.79
N LEU A 34 -1.43 8.62 -11.32
CA LEU A 34 -2.08 9.81 -10.74
C LEU A 34 -3.61 9.77 -10.81
N SER A 35 -4.20 9.02 -11.75
CA SER A 35 -5.65 8.84 -11.84
C SER A 35 -6.20 7.89 -10.77
N LYS A 36 -5.38 6.96 -10.26
CA LYS A 36 -5.78 5.97 -9.23
C LYS A 36 -5.65 6.51 -7.82
N LYS A 37 -6.60 7.36 -7.43
CA LYS A 37 -6.58 8.12 -6.18
C LYS A 37 -7.22 7.42 -4.98
N ILE A 38 -8.14 6.47 -5.21
CA ILE A 38 -8.90 5.79 -4.16
C ILE A 38 -8.42 4.36 -3.98
N LEU A 39 -8.50 3.88 -2.75
CA LEU A 39 -8.19 2.52 -2.34
C LEU A 39 -9.33 2.01 -1.45
N ASP A 40 -9.78 0.79 -1.72
CA ASP A 40 -10.74 0.09 -0.87
C ASP A 40 -10.00 -0.76 0.17
N VAL A 41 -10.32 -0.58 1.45
CA VAL A 41 -9.81 -1.38 2.57
C VAL A 41 -10.95 -2.27 3.05
N TYR A 42 -10.77 -3.59 2.97
CA TYR A 42 -11.73 -4.54 3.53
C TYR A 42 -11.57 -4.62 5.04
N LEU A 43 -12.69 -4.52 5.77
CA LEU A 43 -12.77 -4.63 7.21
C LEU A 43 -13.65 -5.86 7.55
N PRO A 44 -13.03 -7.04 7.79
CA PRO A 44 -13.75 -8.31 7.94
C PRO A 44 -14.82 -8.29 9.03
N ASP A 45 -14.47 -7.73 10.20
CA ASP A 45 -15.36 -7.70 11.38
C ASP A 45 -16.59 -6.81 11.19
N TYR A 46 -16.57 -5.96 10.16
CA TYR A 46 -17.66 -5.07 9.78
C TYR A 46 -18.36 -5.53 8.50
N GLY A 47 -17.90 -6.62 7.88
CA GLY A 47 -18.46 -7.18 6.65
C GLY A 47 -18.41 -6.23 5.44
N GLY A 48 -17.52 -5.23 5.45
CA GLY A 48 -17.58 -4.09 4.54
C GLY A 48 -16.24 -3.56 4.06
N TYR A 49 -16.29 -2.62 3.12
CA TYR A 49 -15.14 -1.89 2.62
C TYR A 49 -15.24 -0.42 3.01
N ILE A 50 -14.11 0.17 3.43
CA ILE A 50 -13.96 1.61 3.55
C ILE A 50 -13.12 2.15 2.39
N ARG A 51 -13.55 3.28 1.84
CA ARG A 51 -12.83 3.99 0.78
C ARG A 51 -11.89 5.01 1.42
N VAL A 52 -10.62 4.94 1.06
CA VAL A 52 -9.60 5.91 1.47
C VAL A 52 -8.85 6.45 0.27
N ALA A 53 -8.43 7.71 0.33
CA ALA A 53 -7.58 8.28 -0.70
C ALA A 53 -6.11 7.89 -0.45
N LYS A 54 -5.37 7.68 -1.53
CA LYS A 54 -3.91 7.62 -1.46
C LYS A 54 -3.36 8.99 -1.09
N LEU A 55 -2.36 8.98 -0.23
CA LEU A 55 -1.58 10.16 0.11
C LEU A 55 -0.38 10.27 -0.82
N THR A 56 -0.10 11.49 -1.25
CA THR A 56 1.15 11.83 -1.93
C THR A 56 2.29 11.92 -0.92
N TYR A 57 3.53 11.87 -1.42
CA TYR A 57 4.71 12.06 -0.56
C TYR A 57 4.73 13.44 0.11
N THR A 58 4.36 14.50 -0.62
CA THR A 58 4.25 15.86 -0.07
C THR A 58 3.24 15.93 1.08
N GLU A 59 2.06 15.33 0.91
CA GLU A 59 1.06 15.29 1.99
C GLU A 59 1.60 14.57 3.22
N LEU A 60 2.30 13.45 3.05
CA LEU A 60 2.90 12.74 4.19
C LEU A 60 3.96 13.57 4.92
N LEU A 61 4.78 14.33 4.18
CA LEU A 61 5.75 15.25 4.78
C LEU A 61 5.06 16.36 5.55
N ASP A 62 4.00 16.95 4.98
CA ASP A 62 3.24 18.01 5.64
C ASP A 62 2.63 17.51 6.95
N LEU A 63 2.04 16.32 6.95
CA LEU A 63 1.49 15.70 8.16
C LEU A 63 2.59 15.37 9.18
N ARG A 64 3.74 14.87 8.73
CA ARG A 64 4.89 14.61 9.60
C ARG A 64 5.41 15.87 10.28
N ASN A 65 5.43 17.00 9.57
CA ASN A 65 5.86 18.28 10.12
C ASN A 65 4.83 18.88 11.09
N GLN A 66 3.54 18.53 10.96
CA GLN A 66 2.47 18.97 11.84
C GLN A 66 2.37 18.13 13.13
N ALA A 67 2.70 16.83 13.04
CA ALA A 67 2.59 15.90 14.15
C ALA A 67 3.66 16.15 15.23
N LYS A 68 3.26 16.08 16.50
CA LYS A 68 4.18 16.17 17.65
C LYS A 68 4.69 14.81 18.09
N SER A 69 4.05 13.73 17.65
CA SER A 69 4.42 12.34 17.95
C SER A 69 4.09 11.40 16.79
N ASN A 70 4.65 10.19 16.82
CA ASN A 70 4.32 9.16 15.84
C ASN A 70 2.86 8.71 15.94
N ASP A 71 2.28 8.70 17.14
CA ASP A 71 0.87 8.36 17.32
C ASP A 71 -0.04 9.41 16.69
N GLU A 72 0.25 10.71 16.93
CA GLU A 72 -0.46 11.81 16.29
C GLU A 72 -0.33 11.76 14.77
N LEU A 73 0.85 11.41 14.25
CA LEU A 73 1.07 11.21 12.83
C LEU A 73 0.19 10.09 12.27
N ASN A 74 0.07 8.96 12.97
CA ASN A 74 -0.77 7.85 12.53
C ASN A 74 -2.25 8.25 12.42
N TYR A 75 -2.77 8.98 13.41
CA TYR A 75 -4.13 9.52 13.35
C TYR A 75 -4.31 10.50 12.18
N LEU A 76 -3.36 11.41 12.00
CA LEU A 76 -3.37 12.39 10.91
C LEU A 76 -3.35 11.73 9.52
N ILE A 77 -2.57 10.67 9.35
CA ILE A 77 -2.50 9.88 8.11
C ILE A 77 -3.85 9.25 7.79
N VAL A 78 -4.44 8.53 8.76
CA VAL A 78 -5.72 7.84 8.57
C VAL A 78 -6.84 8.85 8.32
N TRP A 79 -6.91 9.91 9.13
CA TRP A 79 -7.87 10.99 8.95
C TRP A 79 -7.74 11.65 7.58
N LYS A 80 -6.54 12.07 7.15
CA LYS A 80 -6.35 12.73 5.86
C LYS A 80 -6.78 11.83 4.70
N ALA A 81 -6.49 10.53 4.79
CA ALA A 81 -6.85 9.57 3.77
C ALA A 81 -8.37 9.38 3.66
N ILE A 82 -9.08 9.27 4.78
CA ILE A 82 -10.55 9.14 4.81
C ILE A 82 -11.21 10.46 4.40
N ASN A 83 -10.78 11.59 4.98
CA ASN A 83 -11.39 12.91 4.79
C ASN A 83 -11.36 13.39 3.33
N LYS A 84 -10.35 12.98 2.55
CA LYS A 84 -10.28 13.25 1.10
C LYS A 84 -11.39 12.57 0.29
N VAL A 85 -12.01 11.53 0.84
CA VAL A 85 -13.13 10.79 0.23
C VAL A 85 -14.45 11.18 0.87
N ASP A 86 -14.44 11.32 2.19
CA ASP A 86 -15.59 11.71 3.00
C ASP A 86 -15.22 12.87 3.93
N PRO A 87 -15.45 14.13 3.50
CA PRO A 87 -15.10 15.31 4.29
C PRO A 87 -15.86 15.44 5.61
N SER A 88 -16.94 14.67 5.82
CA SER A 88 -17.70 14.70 7.06
C SER A 88 -16.98 14.03 8.23
N ILE A 89 -16.02 13.15 7.95
CA ILE A 89 -15.21 12.46 8.96
C ILE A 89 -14.14 13.39 9.51
N THR A 90 -14.18 13.56 10.83
CA THR A 90 -13.27 14.40 11.61
C THR A 90 -12.10 13.59 12.15
N ILE A 91 -11.11 14.29 12.73
CA ILE A 91 -9.99 13.60 13.40
C ILE A 91 -10.44 12.89 14.68
N ASP A 92 -11.49 13.38 15.35
CA ASP A 92 -11.99 12.78 16.58
C ASP A 92 -12.73 11.47 16.28
N ASP A 93 -13.48 11.39 15.18
CA ASP A 93 -14.07 10.13 14.70
C ASP A 93 -13.00 9.03 14.50
N VAL A 94 -11.81 9.43 14.01
CA VAL A 94 -10.70 8.50 13.80
C VAL A 94 -10.04 8.09 15.12
N ARG A 95 -10.03 8.95 16.14
CA ARG A 95 -9.52 8.63 17.48
C ARG A 95 -10.44 7.69 18.24
N GLU A 96 -11.75 7.79 18.00
CA GLU A 96 -12.76 6.90 18.60
C GLU A 96 -12.93 5.58 17.83
N MET A 97 -12.23 5.44 16.70
CA MET A 97 -12.28 4.23 15.88
C MET A 97 -11.76 3.01 16.64
N PRO A 98 -12.41 1.84 16.49
CA PRO A 98 -11.88 0.58 16.99
C PRO A 98 -10.46 0.30 16.45
N VAL A 99 -9.58 -0.21 17.33
CA VAL A 99 -8.15 -0.38 17.06
C VAL A 99 -7.88 -1.29 15.86
N ASP A 100 -8.69 -2.33 15.68
CA ASP A 100 -8.65 -3.28 14.56
C ASP A 100 -8.92 -2.57 13.22
N ALA A 101 -10.00 -1.77 13.15
CA ALA A 101 -10.34 -1.00 11.97
C ALA A 101 -9.27 0.05 11.65
N PHE A 102 -8.83 0.79 12.67
CA PHE A 102 -7.76 1.78 12.54
C PHE A 102 -6.48 1.15 11.98
N THR A 103 -6.06 0.03 12.57
CA THR A 103 -4.83 -0.67 12.19
C THR A 103 -4.92 -1.22 10.76
N ALA A 104 -6.05 -1.80 10.37
CA ALA A 104 -6.27 -2.31 9.02
C ALA A 104 -6.13 -1.19 7.97
N ILE A 105 -6.71 -0.02 8.23
CA ILE A 105 -6.62 1.16 7.36
C ILE A 105 -5.18 1.68 7.33
N LEU A 106 -4.59 1.90 8.50
CA LEU A 106 -3.23 2.44 8.63
C LEU A 106 -2.23 1.58 7.86
N MET A 107 -2.18 0.28 8.13
CA MET A 107 -1.26 -0.65 7.45
C MET A 107 -1.43 -0.59 5.94
N ARG A 108 -2.67 -0.52 5.46
CA ARG A 108 -2.93 -0.46 4.02
C ARG A 108 -2.35 0.81 3.37
N ILE A 109 -2.29 1.91 4.12
CA ILE A 109 -1.69 3.18 3.70
C ILE A 109 -0.16 3.17 3.87
N VAL A 110 0.37 2.73 5.02
CA VAL A 110 1.80 2.90 5.38
C VAL A 110 2.72 1.77 4.95
N THR A 111 2.24 0.54 4.78
CA THR A 111 3.08 -0.61 4.38
C THR A 111 3.90 -0.38 3.10
N PRO A 112 3.39 0.29 2.04
CA PRO A 112 4.21 0.65 0.88
C PRO A 112 5.45 1.48 1.24
N PHE A 113 5.37 2.36 2.23
CA PHE A 113 6.48 3.23 2.66
C PHE A 113 7.47 2.50 3.57
N GLN A 114 7.00 1.61 4.44
CA GLN A 114 7.89 0.78 5.26
C GLN A 114 8.77 -0.14 4.40
N ARG A 115 8.20 -0.70 3.32
CA ARG A 115 8.96 -1.49 2.35
C ARG A 115 10.03 -0.66 1.64
N LEU A 116 9.77 0.62 1.38
CA LEU A 116 10.77 1.53 0.81
C LEU A 116 11.95 1.75 1.77
N GLY A 117 11.68 1.95 3.06
CA GLY A 117 12.74 2.07 4.08
C GLY A 117 13.65 0.84 4.14
N ALA A 118 13.04 -0.35 4.20
CA ALA A 118 13.79 -1.62 4.22
C ALA A 118 14.66 -1.82 2.96
N LEU A 119 14.12 -1.53 1.77
CA LEU A 119 14.87 -1.64 0.50
C LEU A 119 16.04 -0.67 0.42
N LEU A 120 15.90 0.55 0.97
CA LEU A 120 16.98 1.54 0.99
C LEU A 120 18.09 1.16 1.98
N GLU A 121 17.74 0.58 3.13
CA GLU A 121 18.72 0.05 4.09
C GLU A 121 19.50 -1.15 3.51
N GLU A 122 18.83 -2.05 2.79
CA GLU A 122 19.48 -3.17 2.10
C GLU A 122 20.41 -2.70 0.97
N ALA A 123 19.97 -1.72 0.17
CA ALA A 123 20.79 -1.13 -0.88
C ALA A 123 22.01 -0.36 -0.33
N GLY A 124 21.89 0.25 0.86
CA GLY A 124 23.00 0.90 1.55
C GLY A 124 24.07 -0.09 2.01
N LYS A 125 23.66 -1.28 2.51
CA LYS A 125 24.57 -2.35 2.97
C LYS A 125 25.33 -3.04 1.83
N LEU A 126 24.80 -3.02 0.61
CA LEU A 126 25.47 -3.61 -0.57
C LEU A 126 26.55 -2.69 -1.17
N ASN A 127 26.57 -1.41 -0.79
CA ASN A 127 27.52 -0.41 -1.28
C ASN A 127 28.57 0.01 -0.23
N SER A 128 28.61 -0.68 0.91
CA SER A 128 29.55 -0.49 2.03
C SER A 128 30.41 -1.73 2.23
#